data_AF-A0A0P9G9K3-F1
#
_entry.id   AF-A0A0P9G9K3-F1
#
_cell.length_a   1.000
_cell.length_b   1.000
_cell.length_c   1.000
_cell.angle_alpha   90.00
_cell.angle_beta   90.00
_cell.angle_gamma   90.00
#
_symmetry.space_group_name_H-M   'P 1'
#
loop_
_entity.id
_entity.type
_entity.pdbx_description
1 polymer ?
#
loop_
_entity_poly.entity_id
_entity_poly.type
_entity_poly.pdbx_seq_one_letter_code
_entity_poly.pdbx_strand_id
1 'polypeptide(L)'
;MLIEFERGYIAGIIDGEGTLRFRKLKNKECKRGFSWNPFLYILSTNFDLIEKLHELLPNSRIESRKVKGNKKPAKTLIVSPNGLRWLLPQIVDNLIVKKRHAELLLEALGIFSKRTVTKRPRDRSRGNIIIGMNIEDKDEAMLERIYQEITLLNKRGRSSDQEKAARYKTKQTRK
;
A
#
# COMPACT_ATOMS: atom_id res chain seq x y z
N MET A 1 19.05 6.43 -7.66
CA MET A 1 18.30 7.44 -6.87
C MET A 1 17.56 8.30 -7.88
N LEU A 2 16.33 8.71 -7.58
CA LEU A 2 15.53 9.55 -8.48
C LEU A 2 16.04 10.99 -8.48
N ILE A 3 16.08 11.63 -9.64
CA ILE A 3 16.34 13.09 -9.75
C ILE A 3 15.09 13.89 -9.34
N GLU A 4 15.25 15.18 -9.07
CA GLU A 4 14.16 16.04 -8.56
C GLU A 4 12.91 16.02 -9.44
N PHE A 5 13.10 16.16 -10.76
CA PHE A 5 12.01 16.10 -11.72
C PHE A 5 11.24 14.77 -11.65
N GLU A 6 11.95 13.63 -11.57
CA GLU A 6 11.32 12.31 -11.48
C GLU A 6 10.53 12.14 -10.17
N ARG A 7 11.04 12.68 -9.05
CA ARG A 7 10.33 12.64 -7.76
C ARG A 7 9.01 13.39 -7.84
N GLY A 8 9.03 14.62 -8.35
CA GLY A 8 7.84 15.43 -8.54
C GLY A 8 6.85 14.78 -9.51
N TYR A 9 7.35 14.30 -10.64
CA TYR A 9 6.56 13.62 -11.67
C TYR A 9 5.86 12.37 -11.11
N ILE A 10 6.60 11.47 -10.46
CA ILE A 10 6.03 10.23 -9.89
C ILE A 10 5.05 10.57 -8.75
N ALA A 11 5.36 11.54 -7.90
CA ALA A 11 4.47 11.96 -6.82
C ALA A 11 3.13 12.50 -7.37
N GLY A 12 3.18 13.34 -8.41
CA GLY A 12 1.98 13.87 -9.07
C GLY A 12 1.10 12.76 -9.66
N ILE A 13 1.70 11.79 -10.35
CA ILE A 13 0.96 10.63 -10.87
C ILE A 13 0.36 9.78 -9.74
N ILE A 14 1.10 9.57 -8.65
CA ILE A 14 0.59 8.80 -7.51
C ILE A 14 -0.60 9.52 -6.85
N ASP A 15 -0.57 10.84 -6.72
CA ASP A 15 -1.69 11.59 -6.15
C ASP A 15 -2.92 11.59 -7.05
N GLY A 16 -2.74 11.67 -8.38
CA GLY A 16 -3.82 11.66 -9.37
C GLY A 16 -4.43 10.29 -9.62
N GLU A 17 -3.60 9.32 -10.05
CA GLU A 17 -4.03 8.00 -10.51
C GLU A 17 -3.68 6.86 -9.54
N GLY A 18 -2.74 7.11 -8.63
CA GLY A 18 -2.23 6.11 -7.71
C GLY A 18 -3.17 5.77 -6.56
N THR A 19 -3.02 4.56 -6.04
CA THR A 19 -3.69 4.09 -4.83
C THR A 19 -2.68 3.43 -3.90
N LEU A 20 -2.42 4.09 -2.78
CA LEU A 20 -1.67 3.55 -1.66
C LEU A 20 -2.63 2.83 -0.70
N ARG A 21 -2.39 1.55 -0.45
CA ARG A 21 -3.25 0.73 0.41
C ARG A 21 -2.43 -0.21 1.28
N PHE A 22 -3.05 -0.56 2.40
CA PHE A 22 -2.59 -1.59 3.30
C PHE A 22 -3.70 -2.63 3.43
N ARG A 23 -3.41 -3.89 3.07
CA ARG A 23 -4.39 -4.98 3.06
C ARG A 23 -4.12 -5.97 4.19
N LYS A 24 -5.20 -6.44 4.82
CA LYS A 24 -5.24 -7.67 5.62
C LYS A 24 -5.77 -8.79 4.74
N LEU A 25 -4.92 -9.74 4.35
CA LEU A 25 -5.26 -10.84 3.46
C LEU A 25 -5.40 -12.14 4.25
N LYS A 26 -6.51 -12.86 4.10
CA LYS A 26 -6.66 -14.22 4.65
C LYS A 26 -5.55 -15.11 4.08
N ASN A 27 -4.83 -15.79 4.96
CA ASN A 27 -3.72 -16.66 4.60
C ASN A 27 -3.63 -17.82 5.60
N LYS A 28 -3.96 -19.02 5.13
CA LYS A 28 -3.97 -20.25 5.95
C LYS A 28 -2.58 -20.66 6.41
N GLU A 29 -1.53 -20.22 5.73
CA GLU A 29 -0.14 -20.55 6.07
C GLU A 29 0.44 -19.64 7.17
N CYS A 30 -0.28 -18.58 7.52
CA CYS A 30 0.07 -17.72 8.64
C CYS A 30 -0.57 -18.30 9.91
N LYS A 31 0.19 -18.39 11.01
CA LYS A 31 -0.31 -18.91 12.30
C LYS A 31 -1.62 -18.25 12.74
N ARG A 32 -1.81 -16.97 12.42
CA ARG A 32 -2.98 -16.15 12.76
C ARG A 32 -4.08 -16.17 11.69
N GLY A 33 -3.90 -16.91 10.60
CA GLY A 33 -4.89 -17.01 9.51
C GLY A 33 -4.94 -15.80 8.55
N PHE A 34 -4.04 -14.82 8.70
CA PHE A 34 -3.93 -13.67 7.80
C PHE A 34 -2.50 -13.13 7.70
N SER A 35 -2.28 -12.29 6.68
CA SER A 35 -1.03 -11.58 6.38
C SER A 35 -1.31 -10.11 6.07
N TRP A 36 -0.33 -9.27 6.32
CA TRP A 36 -0.37 -7.84 6.02
C TRP A 36 0.38 -7.54 4.72
N ASN A 37 -0.21 -6.73 3.84
CA ASN A 37 0.38 -6.40 2.55
C ASN A 37 0.25 -4.91 2.20
N PRO A 38 1.34 -4.13 2.29
CA PRO A 38 1.42 -2.78 1.74
C PRO A 38 1.63 -2.85 0.24
N PHE A 39 0.90 -2.04 -0.53
CA PHE A 39 1.07 -2.01 -1.98
C PHE A 39 0.61 -0.66 -2.55
N LEU A 40 1.26 -0.29 -3.65
CA LEU A 40 0.84 0.79 -4.54
C LEU A 40 0.36 0.13 -5.83
N TYR A 41 -0.75 0.63 -6.37
CA TYR A 41 -1.06 0.41 -7.77
C TYR A 41 -1.46 1.71 -8.45
N ILE A 42 -1.16 1.80 -9.74
CA ILE A 42 -1.53 2.91 -10.63
C ILE A 42 -2.29 2.27 -11.79
N LEU A 43 -3.51 2.73 -12.06
CA LEU A 43 -4.37 2.19 -13.11
C LEU A 43 -4.61 3.28 -14.13
N SER A 44 -4.24 3.04 -15.39
CA SER A 44 -4.44 4.01 -16.47
C SER A 44 -4.87 3.35 -17.78
N THR A 45 -5.59 4.12 -18.59
CA THR A 45 -5.83 3.79 -20.01
C THR A 45 -4.71 4.31 -20.92
N ASN A 46 -3.82 5.16 -20.41
CA ASN A 46 -2.61 5.56 -21.12
C ASN A 46 -1.52 4.51 -20.85
N PHE A 47 -1.16 3.74 -21.88
CA PHE A 47 -0.22 2.62 -21.73
C PHE A 47 1.23 3.08 -21.68
N ASP A 48 1.58 4.11 -22.46
CA ASP A 48 2.92 4.70 -22.49
C ASP A 48 3.28 5.27 -21.10
N LEU A 49 2.31 5.88 -20.41
CA LEU A 49 2.47 6.31 -19.03
C LEU A 49 2.84 5.14 -18.10
N ILE A 50 2.11 4.02 -18.20
CA ILE A 50 2.33 2.85 -17.34
C ILE A 50 3.68 2.19 -17.63
N GLU A 51 4.07 2.11 -18.90
CA GLU A 51 5.38 1.58 -19.31
C GLU A 51 6.50 2.48 -18.84
N LYS A 52 6.36 3.80 -18.99
CA LYS A 52 7.35 4.76 -18.50
C LYS A 52 7.54 4.68 -16.99
N LEU A 53 6.46 4.54 -16.23
CA LEU A 53 6.54 4.34 -14.78
C LEU A 53 7.16 3.00 -14.41
N HIS A 54 6.95 1.95 -15.20
CA HIS A 54 7.55 0.64 -14.96
C HIS A 54 9.08 0.68 -15.09
N GLU A 55 9.60 1.41 -16.08
CA GLU A 55 11.05 1.64 -16.25
C GLU A 55 11.65 2.38 -15.05
N LEU A 56 10.94 3.38 -14.51
CA LEU A 56 11.42 4.21 -13.41
C LEU A 56 11.29 3.53 -12.03
N LEU A 57 10.35 2.60 -11.88
CA LEU A 57 9.99 2.02 -10.58
C LEU A 57 10.52 0.59 -10.44
N PRO A 58 11.57 0.36 -9.63
CA PRO A 58 12.11 -0.97 -9.42
C PRO A 58 11.11 -1.86 -8.67
N ASN A 59 11.18 -3.17 -8.92
CA ASN A 59 10.30 -4.17 -8.29
C ASN A 59 8.80 -3.86 -8.49
N SER A 60 8.47 -3.29 -9.64
CA SER A 60 7.10 -3.12 -10.12
C SER A 60 6.76 -4.19 -11.16
N ARG A 61 5.47 -4.39 -11.44
CA ARG A 61 4.99 -5.26 -12.52
C ARG A 61 3.75 -4.65 -13.16
N ILE A 62 3.53 -4.94 -14.44
CA ILE A 62 2.35 -4.52 -15.16
C ILE A 62 1.37 -5.69 -15.24
N GLU A 63 0.10 -5.45 -14.91
CA GLU A 63 -0.99 -6.39 -15.10
C GLU A 63 -2.02 -5.79 -16.05
N SER A 64 -2.36 -6.52 -17.12
CA SER A 64 -3.47 -6.17 -18.01
C SER A 64 -4.78 -6.63 -17.38
N ARG A 65 -5.75 -5.72 -17.24
CA ARG A 65 -7.07 -6.08 -16.72
C ARG A 65 -7.99 -6.49 -17.86
N LYS A 66 -8.48 -7.73 -17.83
CA LYS A 66 -9.62 -8.14 -18.67
C LYS A 66 -10.84 -7.30 -18.25
N VAL A 67 -11.27 -6.41 -19.14
CA VAL A 67 -12.45 -5.58 -18.94
C VAL A 67 -13.67 -6.29 -19.52
N LYS A 68 -14.81 -6.24 -18.80
CA LYS A 68 -16.09 -6.74 -19.29
C LYS A 68 -16.92 -5.57 -19.85
N GLY A 69 -17.66 -5.81 -20.92
CA GLY A 69 -18.53 -4.82 -21.58
C GLY A 69 -17.75 -3.70 -22.29
N ASN A 70 -18.37 -2.54 -22.44
CA ASN A 70 -17.84 -1.40 -23.21
C ASN A 70 -16.79 -0.55 -22.45
N LYS A 71 -16.05 -1.15 -21.53
CA LYS A 71 -15.01 -0.43 -20.79
C LYS A 71 -13.72 -0.40 -21.61
N LYS A 72 -13.04 0.75 -21.63
CA LYS A 72 -11.72 0.88 -22.27
C LYS A 72 -10.72 -0.06 -21.58
N PRO A 73 -9.82 -0.73 -22.33
CA PRO A 73 -8.76 -1.53 -21.74
C PRO A 73 -7.84 -0.63 -20.91
N ALA A 74 -7.37 -1.16 -19.78
CA ALA A 74 -6.51 -0.43 -18.86
C ALA A 74 -5.39 -1.34 -18.34
N LYS A 75 -4.20 -0.77 -18.16
CA LYS A 75 -3.05 -1.44 -17.55
C LYS A 75 -2.92 -0.98 -16.10
N THR A 76 -2.53 -1.90 -15.22
CA THR A 76 -2.25 -1.62 -13.81
C THR A 76 -0.77 -1.82 -13.56
N LEU A 77 -0.07 -0.77 -13.13
CA LEU A 77 1.26 -0.92 -12.52
C LEU A 77 1.10 -1.25 -11.05
N ILE A 78 1.79 -2.27 -10.56
CA ILE A 78 1.77 -2.68 -9.15
C ILE A 78 3.20 -2.62 -8.62
N VAL A 79 3.43 -1.88 -7.55
CA VAL A 79 4.73 -1.81 -6.87
C VAL A 79 4.71 -2.72 -5.65
N SER A 80 5.68 -3.63 -5.58
CA SER A 80 5.84 -4.56 -4.46
C SER A 80 6.25 -3.84 -3.16
N PRO A 81 6.14 -4.49 -1.99
CA PRO A 81 6.64 -3.93 -0.73
C PRO A 81 8.11 -3.51 -0.77
N ASN A 82 8.96 -4.25 -1.49
CA ASN A 82 10.38 -3.89 -1.65
C ASN A 82 10.54 -2.64 -2.52
N GLY A 83 9.77 -2.54 -3.61
CA GLY A 83 9.72 -1.32 -4.41
C GLY A 83 9.25 -0.11 -3.59
N LEU A 84 8.28 -0.29 -2.69
CA LEU A 84 7.81 0.78 -1.80
C LEU A 84 8.86 1.24 -0.79
N ARG A 85 9.65 0.33 -0.23
CA ARG A 85 10.77 0.70 0.67
C ARG A 85 11.79 1.59 -0.02
N TRP A 86 12.01 1.35 -1.31
CA TRP A 86 12.89 2.19 -2.11
C TRP A 86 12.21 3.51 -2.53
N LEU A 87 10.96 3.44 -2.98
CA LEU A 87 10.25 4.56 -3.59
C LEU A 87 9.81 5.62 -2.56
N LEU A 88 9.07 5.21 -1.53
CA LEU A 88 8.37 6.16 -0.64
C LEU A 88 9.32 7.14 0.07
N PRO A 89 10.50 6.75 0.59
CA PRO A 89 11.42 7.70 1.22
C PRO A 89 11.92 8.80 0.28
N GLN A 90 11.90 8.57 -1.04
CA GLN A 90 12.39 9.53 -2.03
C GLN A 90 11.33 10.55 -2.45
N ILE A 91 10.03 10.23 -2.27
CA ILE A 91 8.92 11.04 -2.83
C ILE A 91 7.90 11.51 -1.79
N VAL A 92 7.99 11.05 -0.53
CA VAL A 92 6.97 11.34 0.50
C VAL A 92 6.75 12.83 0.71
N ASP A 93 7.80 13.64 0.57
CA ASP A 93 7.70 15.10 0.71
C ASP A 93 7.13 15.81 -0.52
N ASN A 94 7.13 15.15 -1.68
CA ASN A 94 6.50 15.65 -2.90
C ASN A 94 5.03 15.25 -3.01
N LEU A 95 4.55 14.31 -2.18
CA LEU A 95 3.14 13.93 -2.14
C LEU A 95 2.34 15.02 -1.39
N ILE A 96 1.16 15.34 -1.91
CA ILE A 96 0.23 16.30 -1.32
C ILE A 96 -0.98 15.55 -0.77
N VAL A 97 -1.75 14.89 -1.65
CA VAL A 97 -3.03 14.28 -1.29
C VAL A 97 -2.82 12.99 -0.51
N LYS A 98 -1.81 12.21 -0.89
CA LYS A 98 -1.56 10.88 -0.31
C LYS A 98 -0.34 10.85 0.61
N LYS A 99 0.19 12.01 1.03
CA LYS A 99 1.35 12.09 1.96
C LYS A 99 1.15 11.25 3.20
N ARG A 100 0.02 11.43 3.89
CA ARG A 100 -0.29 10.66 5.11
C ARG A 100 -0.38 9.15 4.87
N HIS A 101 -0.88 8.73 3.71
CA HIS A 101 -0.91 7.31 3.35
C HIS A 101 0.51 6.74 3.19
N ALA A 102 1.41 7.49 2.55
CA ALA A 102 2.79 7.09 2.36
C ALA A 102 3.55 6.97 3.68
N GLU A 103 3.38 7.93 4.60
CA GLU A 103 3.97 7.88 5.94
C GLU A 103 3.54 6.63 6.72
N LEU A 104 2.24 6.34 6.73
CA LEU A 104 1.68 5.15 7.39
C LEU A 104 2.20 3.85 6.77
N LEU A 105 2.36 3.81 5.45
CA LEU A 105 2.96 2.65 4.79
C LEU A 105 4.45 2.50 5.10
N LEU A 106 5.21 3.61 5.20
CA LEU A 106 6.61 3.58 5.64
C LEU A 106 6.73 3.03 7.07
N GLU A 107 5.84 3.45 7.98
CA GLU A 107 5.77 2.94 9.34
C GLU A 107 5.53 1.43 9.36
N ALA A 108 4.54 0.94 8.60
CA ALA A 108 4.28 -0.49 8.47
C ALA A 108 5.47 -1.25 7.86
N LEU A 109 6.11 -0.70 6.83
CA LEU A 109 7.28 -1.29 6.18
C LEU A 109 8.48 -1.41 7.12
N GLY A 110 8.63 -0.47 8.06
CA GLY A 110 9.65 -0.47 9.12
C GLY A 110 9.42 -1.54 10.18
N ILE A 111 8.17 -1.89 10.49
CA ILE A 111 7.86 -3.03 11.36
C ILE A 111 8.29 -4.34 10.69
N PHE A 112 8.07 -4.45 9.37
CA PHE A 112 8.45 -5.64 8.61
C PHE A 112 9.96 -5.83 8.44
N SER A 113 10.76 -4.75 8.41
CA SER A 113 12.21 -4.84 8.21
C SER A 113 12.98 -5.30 9.46
N LYS A 114 12.46 -5.03 10.66
CA LYS A 114 13.06 -5.44 11.93
C LYS A 114 13.08 -6.95 12.16
N ARG A 115 12.38 -7.71 11.31
CA ARG A 115 12.11 -9.13 11.52
C ARG A 115 12.81 -9.93 10.44
N THR A 116 13.72 -10.81 10.87
CA THR A 116 14.39 -11.75 9.98
C THR A 116 13.34 -12.64 9.32
N VAL A 117 13.26 -12.60 7.99
CA VAL A 117 12.48 -13.58 7.23
C VAL A 117 13.16 -14.93 7.47
N THR A 118 12.61 -15.77 8.36
CA THR A 118 12.93 -17.19 8.32
C THR A 118 12.57 -17.65 6.92
N LYS A 119 13.59 -18.00 6.12
CA LYS A 119 13.44 -18.42 4.72
C LYS A 119 12.45 -19.59 4.70
N ARG A 120 11.17 -19.32 4.43
CA ARG A 120 10.26 -20.38 4.00
C ARG A 120 10.74 -20.83 2.61
N PRO A 121 10.72 -22.13 2.29
CA PRO A 121 10.98 -22.59 0.94
C PRO A 121 10.09 -21.79 -0.01
N ARG A 122 10.70 -21.15 -1.01
CA ARG A 122 10.00 -20.29 -1.98
C ARG A 122 8.81 -21.06 -2.53
N ASP A 123 7.59 -20.65 -2.17
CA ASP A 123 6.43 -20.99 -2.96
C ASP A 123 6.64 -20.34 -4.34
N ARG A 124 6.97 -21.17 -5.33
CA ARG A 124 7.35 -20.75 -6.69
C ARG A 124 6.19 -20.08 -7.43
N SER A 125 4.97 -20.10 -6.88
CA SER A 125 3.77 -19.80 -7.65
C SER A 125 3.42 -18.32 -7.73
N ARG A 126 3.74 -17.48 -6.73
CA ARG A 126 3.38 -16.04 -6.76
C ARG A 126 4.38 -15.21 -5.95
N GLY A 127 5.05 -14.25 -6.58
CA GLY A 127 6.02 -13.33 -5.95
C GLY A 127 5.46 -12.38 -4.87
N ASN A 128 4.42 -12.79 -4.15
CA ASN A 128 3.96 -12.11 -2.95
C ASN A 128 4.81 -12.63 -1.78
N ILE A 129 5.60 -11.75 -1.17
CA ILE A 129 6.26 -12.02 0.10
C ILE A 129 5.17 -12.23 1.13
N ILE A 130 4.95 -13.48 1.55
CA ILE A 130 4.06 -13.81 2.66
C ILE A 130 4.76 -13.38 3.95
N ILE A 131 4.35 -12.23 4.50
CA ILE A 131 4.78 -11.79 5.83
C ILE A 131 3.93 -12.55 6.87
N GLY A 132 4.18 -13.86 6.96
CA GLY A 132 3.69 -14.72 8.03
C GLY A 132 4.74 -14.82 9.14
N MET A 133 5.13 -13.66 9.69
CA MET A 133 6.16 -13.56 10.72
C MET A 133 5.54 -13.70 12.11
N ASN A 134 6.35 -14.10 13.10
CA ASN A 134 6.01 -14.08 14.52
C ASN A 134 5.84 -12.63 15.02
N ILE A 135 4.87 -11.89 14.49
CA ILE A 135 4.58 -10.50 14.87
C ILE A 135 4.21 -10.48 16.36
N GLU A 136 4.96 -9.70 17.15
CA GLU A 136 4.63 -9.44 18.55
C GLU A 136 3.29 -8.72 18.63
N ASP A 137 2.54 -8.94 19.71
CA ASP A 137 1.19 -8.36 19.86
C ASP A 137 1.20 -6.83 19.76
N LYS A 138 2.27 -6.17 20.24
CA LYS A 138 2.45 -4.73 20.10
C LYS A 138 2.56 -4.27 18.63
N ASP A 139 3.30 -5.01 17.81
CA ASP A 139 3.49 -4.70 16.40
C ASP A 139 2.19 -4.97 15.63
N GLU A 140 1.44 -6.02 16.01
CA GLU A 140 0.13 -6.29 15.42
C GLU A 140 -0.88 -5.18 15.71
N ALA A 141 -0.98 -4.74 16.97
CA ALA A 141 -1.85 -3.62 17.34
C ALA A 141 -1.52 -2.37 16.52
N MET A 142 -0.21 -2.14 16.28
CA MET A 142 0.27 -1.04 15.47
C MET A 142 -0.12 -1.18 13.98
N LEU A 143 0.04 -2.35 13.38
CA LEU A 143 -0.36 -2.61 12.00
C LEU A 143 -1.88 -2.52 11.82
N GLU A 144 -2.65 -2.99 12.79
CA GLU A 144 -4.11 -2.87 12.80
C GLU A 144 -4.54 -1.38 12.86
N ARG A 145 -3.88 -0.57 13.71
CA ARG A 145 -4.09 0.88 13.76
C ARG A 145 -3.83 1.52 12.40
N ILE A 146 -2.68 1.22 11.79
CA ILE A 146 -2.29 1.73 10.45
C ILE A 146 -3.33 1.32 9.40
N TYR A 147 -3.78 0.07 9.43
CA TYR A 147 -4.80 -0.45 8.51
C TYR A 147 -6.11 0.32 8.61
N GLN A 148 -6.58 0.56 9.84
CA GLN A 148 -7.80 1.30 10.09
C GLN A 148 -7.67 2.75 9.62
N GLU A 149 -6.55 3.41 9.90
CA GLU A 149 -6.30 4.79 9.49
C GLU A 149 -6.26 4.94 7.96
N ILE A 150 -5.50 4.10 7.25
CA ILE A 150 -5.48 4.08 5.78
C ILE A 150 -6.87 3.79 5.20
N THR A 151 -7.64 2.90 5.85
CA THR A 151 -9.01 2.59 5.42
C THR A 151 -9.94 3.79 5.60
N LEU A 152 -9.80 4.55 6.68
CA LEU A 152 -10.56 5.78 6.91
C LEU A 152 -10.18 6.88 5.92
N LEU A 153 -8.89 7.11 5.68
CA LEU A 153 -8.41 8.11 4.73
C LEU A 153 -8.89 7.85 3.29
N ASN A 154 -9.04 6.59 2.91
CA ASN A 154 -9.56 6.20 1.60
C ASN A 154 -11.08 6.34 1.45
N LYS A 155 -11.83 6.55 2.53
CA LYS A 155 -13.28 6.83 2.46
C LYS A 155 -13.49 8.30 2.13
N ARG A 156 -13.71 8.61 0.84
CA ARG A 156 -14.13 9.95 0.40
C ARG A 156 -15.53 10.29 0.93
N GLY A 157 -15.74 11.54 1.36
CA GLY A 157 -17.03 12.24 1.22
C GLY A 157 -18.25 11.70 1.98
N ARG A 158 -18.09 11.22 3.21
CA ARG A 158 -19.20 11.25 4.19
C ARG A 158 -18.74 12.03 5.40
N SER A 159 -19.01 13.32 5.38
CA SER A 159 -18.84 14.25 6.50
C SER A 159 -19.49 13.74 7.80
N SER A 160 -20.40 12.76 7.74
CA SER A 160 -20.99 12.06 8.90
C SER A 160 -20.07 11.05 9.60
N ASP A 161 -18.87 10.76 9.09
CA ASP A 161 -17.99 9.75 9.68
C ASP A 161 -16.91 10.35 10.62
N GLN A 162 -16.58 11.65 10.51
CA GLN A 162 -15.77 12.34 11.53
C GLN A 162 -16.54 12.44 12.86
N GLU A 163 -17.85 12.67 12.83
CA GLU A 163 -18.74 12.59 14.01
C GLU A 163 -18.84 11.16 14.58
N LYS A 164 -18.82 10.13 13.73
CA LYS A 164 -18.84 8.73 14.20
C LYS A 164 -17.51 8.28 14.78
N ALA A 165 -16.39 8.73 14.23
CA ALA A 165 -15.06 8.46 14.77
C ALA A 165 -14.86 9.15 16.12
N ALA A 166 -15.35 10.38 16.28
CA ALA A 166 -15.42 11.07 17.57
C ALA A 166 -16.29 10.27 18.58
N ARG A 167 -17.49 9.82 18.19
CA ARG A 167 -18.36 8.97 19.03
C ARG A 167 -17.73 7.64 19.45
N TYR A 168 -16.90 7.03 18.61
CA TYR A 168 -16.21 5.79 18.95
C TYR A 168 -15.13 6.00 20.01
N LYS A 169 -14.37 7.11 19.94
CA LYS A 169 -13.40 7.50 20.98
C LYS A 169 -14.07 7.78 22.33
N THR A 170 -15.25 8.41 22.35
CA THR A 170 -16.01 8.69 23.60
C THR A 170 -16.54 7.43 24.28
N LYS A 171 -16.79 6.34 23.53
CA LYS A 171 -17.28 5.07 24.11
C LYS A 171 -16.18 4.22 24.74
N GLN A 172 -14.92 4.39 24.35
CA GLN A 172 -13.80 3.63 24.93
C GLN A 172 -13.29 4.23 26.24
N THR A 173 -13.52 5.51 26.52
CA THR A 173 -13.15 6.18 27.78
C THR A 173 -14.19 6.07 28.90
N ARG A 174 -15.34 5.41 28.65
CA ARG A 174 -16.42 5.21 29.64
C ARG A 174 -16.51 3.78 30.18
N LYS A 175 -15.45 2.99 30.01
CA LYS A 175 -15.24 1.71 30.69
C LYS A 175 -14.01 1.82 31.56
#